data_AF-A0A7S4AYF3-F1
#
_entry.id   AF-A0A7S4AYF3-F1
#
_cell.length_a   1.000
_cell.length_b   1.000
_cell.length_c   1.000
_cell.angle_alpha   90.00
_cell.angle_beta   90.00
_cell.angle_gamma   90.00
#
_symmetry.space_group_name_H-M   'P 1'
#
loop_
_entity.id
_entity.type
_entity.pdbx_description
1 polymer ?
#
loop_
_entity_poly.entity_id
_entity_poly.type
_entity_poly.pdbx_seq_one_letter_code
_entity_poly.pdbx_strand_id
1 'polypeptide(L)'
;MSDDSSTSDKVKEILKKFLSPNSKPTMETFPELVDCIIWLRFVLSVLFGFWIGNETPNRGGTNIMFGLNFIAFVPILYCQTFLGADQESYGSKLLFSGIVQGLALAMLIWIYFYTDQHSEDEAVFTSAYSTFLTEDVVISPVTADIPEVPEESEF
;
A
#
# COMPACT_ATOMS: atom_id res chain seq x y z
N MET A 1 18.24 -12.13 -29.75
CA MET A 1 16.80 -11.88 -29.59
C MET A 1 16.06 -13.21 -29.58
N SER A 2 16.45 -14.11 -28.66
CA SER A 2 15.98 -15.52 -28.63
C SER A 2 15.64 -16.04 -27.22
N ASP A 3 15.79 -15.23 -26.17
CA ASP A 3 15.61 -15.68 -24.77
C ASP A 3 14.15 -15.64 -24.28
N ASP A 4 13.26 -14.89 -24.93
CA ASP A 4 11.87 -14.70 -24.47
C ASP A 4 11.03 -15.98 -24.51
N SER A 5 11.27 -16.87 -25.48
CA SER A 5 10.50 -18.12 -25.58
C SER A 5 10.77 -19.05 -24.39
N SER A 6 12.03 -19.14 -23.95
CA SER A 6 12.45 -20.04 -22.88
C SER A 6 11.90 -19.64 -21.50
N THR A 7 11.70 -18.34 -21.28
CA THR A 7 11.15 -17.81 -20.01
C THR A 7 9.64 -18.01 -19.95
N SER A 8 8.92 -17.75 -21.04
CA SER A 8 7.47 -17.94 -21.09
C SER A 8 7.08 -19.40 -20.81
N ASP A 9 7.82 -20.36 -21.36
CA ASP A 9 7.52 -21.78 -21.19
C ASP A 9 7.79 -22.26 -19.76
N LYS A 10 8.85 -21.75 -19.12
CA LYS A 10 9.09 -21.97 -17.68
C LYS A 10 7.94 -21.42 -16.83
N VAL A 11 7.49 -20.18 -17.08
CA VAL A 11 6.36 -19.58 -16.35
C VAL A 11 5.09 -20.41 -16.50
N LYS A 12 4.80 -20.93 -17.70
CA LYS A 12 3.65 -21.82 -17.94
C LYS A 12 3.77 -23.12 -17.16
N GLU A 13 4.96 -23.73 -17.10
CA GLU A 13 5.17 -24.94 -16.28
C GLU A 13 5.01 -24.66 -14.78
N ILE A 14 5.52 -23.53 -14.31
CA ILE A 14 5.38 -23.08 -12.91
C ILE A 14 3.91 -22.86 -12.58
N LEU A 15 3.17 -22.16 -13.43
CA LEU A 15 1.73 -21.96 -13.27
C LEU A 15 0.95 -23.27 -13.32
N LYS A 16 1.32 -24.18 -14.23
CA LYS A 16 0.68 -25.49 -14.33
C LYS A 16 0.92 -26.33 -13.07
N LYS A 17 2.12 -26.27 -12.49
CA LYS A 17 2.44 -26.88 -11.19
C LYS A 17 1.70 -26.20 -10.05
N PHE A 18 1.64 -24.87 -10.05
CA PHE A 18 0.94 -24.07 -9.03
C PHE A 18 -0.59 -24.30 -9.05
N LEU A 19 -1.17 -24.56 -10.21
CA LEU A 19 -2.59 -24.89 -10.39
C LEU A 19 -2.88 -26.40 -10.31
N SER A 20 -1.84 -27.25 -10.21
CA SER A 20 -2.05 -28.70 -10.06
C SER A 20 -2.45 -29.01 -8.62
N PRO A 21 -3.69 -29.49 -8.39
CA PRO A 21 -4.17 -29.74 -7.03
C PRO A 21 -3.40 -30.90 -6.39
N ASN A 22 -3.14 -30.79 -5.08
CA ASN A 22 -2.60 -31.88 -4.26
C ASN A 22 -1.15 -32.33 -4.59
N SER A 23 -0.32 -31.42 -5.11
CA SER A 23 1.08 -31.72 -5.46
C SER A 23 2.00 -31.94 -4.24
N LYS A 24 1.56 -31.63 -3.01
CA LYS A 24 2.36 -31.65 -1.77
C LYS A 24 3.76 -31.08 -1.98
N PRO A 25 3.87 -29.83 -2.48
CA PRO A 25 5.18 -29.25 -2.75
C PRO A 25 5.96 -29.14 -1.45
N THR A 26 7.26 -29.44 -1.54
CA THR A 26 8.27 -29.24 -0.49
C THR A 26 9.30 -28.22 -0.98
N MET A 27 10.02 -27.56 -0.07
CA MET A 27 10.98 -26.51 -0.43
C MET A 27 12.03 -26.99 -1.45
N GLU A 28 12.38 -28.28 -1.42
CA GLU A 28 13.33 -28.90 -2.36
C GLU A 28 12.74 -29.14 -3.76
N THR A 29 11.44 -29.36 -3.87
CA THR A 29 10.77 -29.69 -5.14
C THR A 29 10.16 -28.46 -5.82
N PHE A 30 9.80 -27.42 -5.06
CA PHE A 30 9.20 -26.21 -5.60
C PHE A 30 9.56 -24.94 -4.79
N PRO A 31 10.80 -24.42 -4.91
CA PRO A 31 11.23 -23.21 -4.21
C PRO A 31 10.51 -21.95 -4.70
N GLU A 32 10.06 -21.94 -5.95
CA GLU A 32 9.34 -20.84 -6.62
C GLU A 32 7.92 -20.64 -6.07
N LEU A 33 7.44 -21.55 -5.21
CA LEU A 33 6.13 -21.43 -4.56
C LEU A 33 6.00 -20.11 -3.79
N VAL A 34 7.07 -19.68 -3.11
CA VAL A 34 7.05 -18.44 -2.34
C VAL A 34 6.82 -17.24 -3.25
N ASP A 35 7.45 -17.21 -4.42
CA ASP A 35 7.28 -16.13 -5.39
C ASP A 35 5.88 -16.14 -6.01
N CYS A 36 5.35 -17.32 -6.34
CA CYS A 36 3.96 -17.46 -6.80
C CYS A 36 2.94 -16.95 -5.79
N ILE A 37 3.18 -17.21 -4.50
CA ILE A 37 2.31 -16.73 -3.42
C ILE A 37 2.42 -15.22 -3.23
N ILE A 38 3.61 -14.63 -3.39
CA ILE A 38 3.78 -13.17 -3.42
C ILE A 38 2.97 -12.57 -4.57
N TRP A 39 3.06 -13.13 -5.77
CA TRP A 39 2.25 -12.70 -6.92
C TRP A 39 0.75 -12.86 -6.70
N LEU A 40 0.31 -13.97 -6.10
CA LEU A 40 -1.08 -14.16 -5.72
C LEU A 40 -1.55 -13.06 -4.76
N ARG A 41 -0.73 -12.72 -3.75
CA ARG A 41 -1.00 -11.60 -2.82
C ARG A 41 -1.10 -10.27 -3.55
N PHE A 42 -0.24 -10.01 -4.53
CA PHE A 42 -0.30 -8.79 -5.35
C PHE A 42 -1.61 -8.68 -6.12
N VAL A 43 -2.04 -9.76 -6.79
CA VAL A 43 -3.32 -9.78 -7.52
C VAL A 43 -4.49 -9.56 -6.56
N LEU A 44 -4.50 -10.23 -5.41
CA LEU A 44 -5.53 -10.03 -4.38
C LEU A 44 -5.54 -8.59 -3.85
N SER A 45 -4.37 -7.98 -3.67
CA SER A 45 -4.22 -6.61 -3.20
C SER A 45 -4.78 -5.60 -4.19
N VAL A 46 -4.59 -5.81 -5.50
CA VAL A 46 -5.18 -4.99 -6.56
C VAL A 46 -6.70 -5.11 -6.56
N LEU A 47 -7.22 -6.33 -6.53
CA LEU A 47 -8.68 -6.58 -6.50
C LEU A 47 -9.32 -5.97 -5.25
N PHE A 48 -8.68 -6.14 -4.10
CA PHE A 48 -9.16 -5.63 -2.83
C PHE A 48 -9.10 -4.10 -2.74
N GLY A 49 -8.00 -3.49 -3.19
CA GLY A 49 -7.87 -2.03 -3.25
C GLY A 49 -8.89 -1.39 -4.18
N PHE A 50 -9.19 -2.02 -5.32
CA PHE A 50 -10.24 -1.57 -6.23
C PHE A 50 -11.64 -1.72 -5.63
N TRP A 51 -11.89 -2.83 -4.91
CA TRP A 51 -13.18 -3.09 -4.27
C TRP A 51 -13.47 -2.09 -3.16
N ILE A 52 -12.52 -1.86 -2.23
CA ILE A 52 -12.68 -0.81 -1.20
C ILE A 52 -12.74 0.57 -1.84
N GLY A 53 -11.89 0.85 -2.83
CA GLY A 53 -11.83 2.16 -3.47
C GLY A 53 -13.20 2.62 -3.99
N ASN A 54 -14.02 1.71 -4.50
CA ASN A 54 -15.38 2.00 -4.97
C ASN A 54 -16.46 1.94 -3.88
N GLU A 55 -16.16 1.40 -2.70
CA GLU A 55 -17.14 1.22 -1.62
C GLU A 55 -17.25 2.49 -0.78
N THR A 56 -18.20 3.34 -1.16
CA THR A 56 -18.41 4.70 -0.65
C THR A 56 -18.78 4.85 0.84
N PRO A 57 -19.49 3.90 1.52
CA PRO A 57 -19.99 4.16 2.87
C PRO A 57 -19.04 3.76 4.02
N ASN A 58 -18.09 2.85 3.81
CA ASN A 58 -17.26 2.32 4.89
C ASN A 58 -15.92 3.06 5.01
N ARG A 59 -15.97 4.31 5.48
CA ARG A 59 -14.77 5.11 5.78
C ARG A 59 -14.20 4.69 7.14
N GLY A 60 -13.26 3.75 7.19
CA GLY A 60 -12.61 3.40 8.46
C GLY A 60 -11.55 2.31 8.42
N GLY A 61 -10.81 2.18 9.53
CA GLY A 61 -9.75 1.17 9.73
C GLY A 61 -10.25 -0.28 9.66
N THR A 62 -11.57 -0.50 9.74
CA THR A 62 -12.20 -1.81 9.55
C THR A 62 -11.86 -2.41 8.18
N ASN A 63 -11.87 -1.61 7.12
CA ASN A 63 -11.55 -2.08 5.77
C ASN A 63 -10.08 -2.50 5.63
N ILE A 64 -9.18 -1.78 6.31
CA ILE A 64 -7.76 -2.13 6.37
C ILE A 64 -7.57 -3.45 7.12
N MET A 65 -8.28 -3.65 8.24
CA MET A 65 -8.25 -4.91 8.98
C MET A 65 -8.81 -6.07 8.16
N PHE A 66 -9.90 -5.87 7.41
CA PHE A 66 -10.40 -6.88 6.47
C PHE A 66 -9.39 -7.16 5.36
N GLY A 67 -8.70 -6.15 4.84
CA GLY A 67 -7.67 -6.31 3.81
C GLY A 67 -6.47 -7.09 4.27
N LEU A 68 -5.97 -6.78 5.48
CA LEU A 68 -4.91 -7.54 6.10
C LEU A 68 -5.30 -9.01 6.25
N ASN A 69 -6.51 -9.28 6.76
CA ASN A 69 -7.00 -10.64 6.89
C ASN A 69 -7.13 -11.32 5.53
N PHE A 70 -7.67 -10.65 4.52
CA PHE A 70 -7.86 -11.22 3.18
C PHE A 70 -6.52 -11.55 2.51
N ILE A 71 -5.57 -10.62 2.50
CA ILE A 71 -4.24 -10.79 1.89
C ILE A 71 -3.39 -11.82 2.66
N ALA A 72 -3.57 -11.92 3.98
CA ALA A 72 -2.86 -12.90 4.80
C ALA A 72 -3.49 -14.31 4.69
N PHE A 73 -4.80 -14.45 4.89
CA PHE A 73 -5.46 -15.74 5.02
C PHE A 73 -5.71 -16.45 3.69
N VAL A 74 -6.13 -15.74 2.64
CA VAL A 74 -6.51 -16.39 1.37
C VAL A 74 -5.36 -17.20 0.75
N PRO A 75 -4.12 -16.69 0.67
CA PRO A 75 -3.00 -17.47 0.15
C PRO A 75 -2.59 -18.62 1.07
N ILE A 76 -2.73 -18.46 2.40
CA ILE A 76 -2.44 -19.52 3.38
C ILE A 76 -3.45 -20.66 3.21
N LEU A 77 -4.73 -20.33 3.08
CA LEU A 77 -5.79 -21.30 2.84
C LEU A 77 -5.62 -22.00 1.50
N TYR A 78 -5.20 -21.27 0.46
CA TYR A 78 -4.83 -21.86 -0.82
C TYR A 78 -3.69 -22.90 -0.69
N CYS A 79 -2.62 -22.55 0.02
CA CYS A 79 -1.49 -23.47 0.26
C CYS A 79 -1.90 -24.71 1.07
N GLN A 80 -2.70 -24.54 2.12
CA GLN A 80 -3.11 -25.64 3.00
C GLN A 80 -4.18 -26.54 2.37
N THR A 81 -5.20 -25.96 1.76
CA THR A 81 -6.38 -26.70 1.28
C THR A 81 -6.24 -27.17 -0.17
N PHE A 82 -5.60 -26.38 -1.05
CA PHE A 82 -5.51 -26.70 -2.48
C PHE A 82 -4.20 -27.42 -2.84
N LEU A 83 -3.05 -26.96 -2.32
CA LEU A 83 -1.74 -27.55 -2.63
C LEU A 83 -1.36 -28.67 -1.65
N GLY A 84 -1.88 -28.64 -0.42
CA GLY A 84 -1.44 -29.52 0.65
C GLY A 84 0.05 -29.33 0.95
N ALA A 85 0.54 -28.08 0.84
CA ALA A 85 1.95 -27.77 0.98
C ALA A 85 2.43 -28.06 2.41
N ASP A 86 3.62 -28.64 2.52
CA ASP A 86 4.23 -28.91 3.81
C ASP A 86 4.73 -27.60 4.45
N GLN A 87 3.93 -27.05 5.37
CA GLN A 87 4.25 -25.81 6.07
C GLN A 87 5.53 -25.92 6.91
N GLU A 88 5.92 -27.12 7.36
CA GLU A 88 7.17 -27.32 8.10
C GLU A 88 8.39 -27.17 7.18
N SER A 89 8.28 -27.58 5.93
CA SER A 89 9.36 -27.46 4.93
C SER A 89 9.61 -26.00 4.52
N TYR A 90 8.57 -25.18 4.39
CA TYR A 90 8.73 -23.78 3.97
C TYR A 90 8.90 -22.78 5.13
N GLY A 91 8.50 -23.15 6.35
CA GLY A 91 8.62 -22.34 7.54
C GLY A 91 7.87 -20.99 7.48
N SER A 92 8.31 -20.03 8.29
CA SER A 92 7.70 -18.69 8.42
C SER A 92 7.79 -17.83 7.16
N LYS A 93 8.67 -18.18 6.20
CA LYS A 93 8.84 -17.45 4.95
C LYS A 93 7.58 -17.49 4.08
N LEU A 94 6.87 -18.61 4.02
CA LEU A 94 5.62 -18.73 3.24
C LEU A 94 4.50 -17.87 3.82
N LEU A 95 4.47 -17.77 5.16
CA LEU A 95 3.43 -17.05 5.90
C LEU A 95 3.62 -15.54 5.79
N PHE A 96 4.82 -15.02 6.06
CA PHE A 96 5.04 -13.58 6.16
C PHE A 96 5.51 -12.90 4.88
N SER A 97 6.01 -13.65 3.90
CA SER A 97 6.54 -13.04 2.68
C SER A 97 5.44 -12.40 1.83
N GLY A 98 5.60 -11.14 1.45
CA GLY A 98 4.66 -10.44 0.56
C GLY A 98 3.43 -9.86 1.26
N ILE A 99 3.22 -10.07 2.57
CA ILE A 99 2.08 -9.47 3.29
C ILE A 99 2.22 -7.94 3.32
N VAL A 100 3.37 -7.44 3.75
CA VAL A 100 3.61 -5.98 3.90
C VAL A 100 3.58 -5.30 2.53
N GLN A 101 4.19 -5.93 1.52
CA GLN A 101 4.21 -5.43 0.14
C GLN A 101 2.81 -5.41 -0.48
N GLY A 102 2.04 -6.48 -0.30
CA GLY A 102 0.64 -6.55 -0.75
C GLY A 102 -0.24 -5.51 -0.07
N LEU A 103 -0.13 -5.38 1.26
CA LEU A 103 -0.86 -4.37 2.02
C LEU A 103 -0.51 -2.94 1.58
N ALA A 104 0.77 -2.65 1.37
CA ALA A 104 1.20 -1.34 0.89
C ALA A 104 0.61 -1.02 -0.49
N LEU A 105 0.56 -2.01 -1.40
CA LEU A 105 -0.07 -1.82 -2.71
C LEU A 105 -1.58 -1.62 -2.60
N ALA A 106 -2.27 -2.42 -1.79
CA ALA A 106 -3.70 -2.27 -1.56
C ALA A 106 -4.03 -0.88 -0.99
N MET A 107 -3.23 -0.41 -0.03
CA MET A 107 -3.34 0.93 0.54
C MET A 107 -3.10 2.02 -0.52
N LEU A 108 -2.09 1.87 -1.38
CA LEU A 108 -1.78 2.84 -2.43
C LEU A 108 -2.95 2.98 -3.42
N ILE A 109 -3.52 1.85 -3.86
CA ILE A 109 -4.66 1.83 -4.77
C ILE A 109 -5.89 2.43 -4.09
N TRP A 110 -6.14 2.07 -2.83
CA TRP A 110 -7.24 2.65 -2.07
C TRP A 110 -7.10 4.17 -1.91
N ILE A 111 -5.92 4.67 -1.54
CA ILE A 111 -5.64 6.12 -1.43
C ILE A 111 -5.89 6.81 -2.78
N TYR A 112 -5.43 6.22 -3.88
CA TYR A 112 -5.65 6.78 -5.22
C TYR A 112 -7.14 6.95 -5.54
N PHE A 113 -7.94 5.89 -5.36
CA PHE A 113 -9.38 5.97 -5.60
C PHE A 113 -10.12 6.85 -4.59
N TYR A 114 -9.65 6.89 -3.34
CA TYR A 114 -10.19 7.77 -2.32
C TYR A 114 -9.99 9.24 -2.70
N THR A 115 -8.77 9.62 -3.10
CA THR A 115 -8.47 10.99 -3.54
C THR A 115 -9.32 11.39 -4.75
N ASP A 116 -9.48 10.50 -5.74
CA ASP A 116 -10.29 10.76 -6.93
C ASP A 116 -11.77 11.04 -6.58
N GLN A 117 -12.34 10.29 -5.62
CA GLN A 117 -13.73 10.46 -5.20
C GLN A 117 -13.96 11.60 -4.21
N HIS A 118 -12.91 12.13 -3.57
CA HIS A 118 -12.99 13.16 -2.53
C HIS A 118 -12.22 14.43 -2.93
N SER A 119 -12.34 14.84 -4.20
CA SER A 119 -11.74 16.10 -4.69
C SER A 119 -12.20 17.34 -3.91
N GLU A 120 -13.37 17.26 -3.28
CA GLU A 120 -13.93 18.29 -2.40
C GLU A 120 -13.16 18.43 -1.08
N ASP A 121 -12.65 17.33 -0.48
CA ASP A 121 -11.80 17.39 0.72
C ASP A 121 -10.42 17.99 0.39
N GLU A 122 -9.91 17.78 -0.83
CA GLU A 122 -8.66 18.40 -1.32
C GLU A 122 -8.81 19.92 -1.46
N ALA A 123 -9.96 20.39 -1.95
CA ALA A 123 -10.28 21.82 -2.04
C ALA A 123 -10.33 22.47 -0.64
N VAL A 124 -10.91 21.79 0.34
CA VAL A 124 -10.95 22.24 1.74
C VAL A 124 -9.55 22.28 2.34
N PHE A 125 -8.74 21.24 2.17
CA PHE A 125 -7.36 21.21 2.66
C PHE A 125 -6.50 22.33 2.05
N THR A 126 -6.62 22.56 0.74
CA THR A 126 -5.88 23.62 0.03
C THR A 126 -6.25 25.00 0.56
N SER A 127 -7.55 25.24 0.77
CA SER A 127 -8.04 26.50 1.33
C SER A 127 -7.60 26.75 2.78
N ALA A 128 -7.53 25.69 3.60
CA ALA A 128 -7.05 25.77 4.98
C ALA A 128 -5.54 26.06 5.01
N TYR A 129 -4.76 25.42 4.14
CA TYR A 129 -3.31 25.65 4.04
C TYR A 129 -2.99 27.07 3.55
N SER A 130 -3.73 27.59 2.56
CA SER A 130 -3.56 28.97 2.11
C SER A 130 -3.90 29.99 3.21
N THR A 131 -4.90 29.69 4.04
CA THR A 131 -5.27 30.55 5.18
C THR A 131 -4.15 30.59 6.21
N PHE A 132 -3.59 29.42 6.57
CA PHE A 132 -2.49 29.31 7.54
C PHE A 132 -1.24 30.10 7.11
N LEU A 133 -0.86 30.00 5.83
CA LEU A 133 0.27 30.76 5.28
C LEU A 133 0.04 32.27 5.25
N THR A 134 -1.22 32.72 5.19
CA THR A 134 -1.55 34.14 5.20
C THR A 134 -1.55 34.69 6.63
N GLU A 135 -1.91 33.88 7.62
CA GLU A 135 -1.95 34.26 9.03
C GLU A 135 -0.54 34.45 9.64
N ASP A 136 0.43 33.62 9.25
CA ASP A 136 1.83 33.75 9.69
C ASP A 136 2.59 34.92 9.04
N VAL A 137 2.09 35.48 7.93
CA VAL A 137 2.71 36.64 7.24
C VAL A 137 2.24 37.98 7.83
N VAL A 138 1.10 38.03 8.52
CA VAL A 138 0.50 39.29 9.00
C VAL A 138 0.93 39.69 10.41
N ILE A 139 1.63 38.83 11.16
CA ILE A 139 2.18 39.18 12.50
C ILE A 139 3.70 39.40 12.44
N SER A 140 4.11 40.43 11.72
CA SER A 140 5.26 41.26 12.10
C SER A 140 5.05 42.69 11.64
N PRO A 141 4.22 43.49 12.33
CA PRO A 141 4.48 44.92 12.38
C PRO A 141 5.76 45.07 13.21
N VAL A 142 6.89 45.20 12.52
CA VAL A 142 8.09 45.82 13.10
C VAL A 142 7.68 47.26 13.44
N THR A 143 7.14 47.46 14.64
CA THR A 143 7.09 48.78 15.27
C THR A 143 8.54 49.12 15.59
N ALA A 144 9.19 49.81 14.65
CA ALA A 144 10.44 50.49 14.92
C ALA A 144 10.14 51.63 15.90
N ASP A 145 10.25 51.36 17.19
CA ASP A 145 10.42 52.39 18.22
C ASP A 145 11.70 53.16 17.88
N ILE A 146 11.53 54.32 17.26
CA ILE A 146 12.59 55.32 17.11
C ILE A 146 12.61 56.09 18.44
N PRO A 147 13.67 56.03 19.25
CA PRO A 147 13.75 56.85 20.44
C PRO A 147 13.84 58.33 20.04
N GLU A 148 12.90 59.12 20.56
CA GLU A 148 12.82 60.57 20.43
C GLU A 148 14.10 61.19 21.01
N VAL A 149 14.92 61.82 20.16
CA VAL A 149 16.10 62.60 20.56
C VAL A 149 15.60 63.97 21.02
N PRO A 150 15.86 64.40 22.27
CA PRO A 150 15.46 65.73 22.70
C PRO A 150 16.34 66.78 21.99
N GLU A 151 15.70 67.73 21.31
CA GLU A 151 16.35 68.93 20.76
C GLU A 151 16.99 69.73 21.91
N GLU A 152 18.32 69.84 21.88
CA GLU A 152 19.05 70.85 22.65
C GLU A 152 18.71 72.23 22.07
N SER A 153 17.95 73.03 22.82
CA SER A 153 17.80 74.46 22.56
C SER A 153 18.98 75.21 23.17
N GLU A 154 19.85 75.76 22.34
CA GLU A 154 20.74 76.86 22.70
C GLU A 154 19.89 78.07 23.15
N PHE A 155 20.02 78.49 24.42
CA PHE A 155 20.14 79.89 24.88
C PHE A 155 20.37 79.94 26.40
#